data_AF-A0A7V3M274-F1
#
_entry.id   AF-A0A7V3M274-F1
#
_cell.length_a   1.000
_cell.length_b   1.000
_cell.length_c   1.000
_cell.angle_alpha   90.00
_cell.angle_beta   90.00
_cell.angle_gamma   90.00
#
_symmetry.space_group_name_H-M   'P 1'
#
loop_
_entity.id
_entity.type
_entity.pdbx_description
1 polymer ?
#
loop_
_entity_poly.entity_id
_entity_poly.type
_entity_poly.pdbx_seq_one_letter_code
_entity_poly.pdbx_strand_id
1 'polypeptide(L)'
;MSAYRAYSDRGVEFLGINIFDEEANGRRFIQDRRVPYPAGFDEGNRVAALYGVEGTPTSFFITRSGRVMAIKVGAMDAVTLRETLERLLKAK
;
A
#
# COMPACT_ATOMS: atom_id res chain seq x y z
N MET A 1 -15.67 -8.66 -1.17
CA MET A 1 -15.55 -7.21 -0.90
C MET A 1 -14.09 -6.90 -0.61
N SER A 2 -13.47 -5.91 -1.24
CA SER A 2 -12.04 -5.61 -1.04
C SER A 2 -11.80 -4.86 0.27
N ALA A 3 -10.60 -4.99 0.85
CA ALA A 3 -10.22 -4.25 2.05
C ALA A 3 -10.32 -2.73 1.84
N TYR A 4 -9.90 -2.22 0.68
CA TYR A 4 -10.06 -0.80 0.34
C TYR A 4 -11.48 -0.28 0.59
N ARG A 5 -12.48 -0.90 -0.05
CA ARG A 5 -13.89 -0.49 0.10
C ARG A 5 -14.40 -0.60 1.53
N ALA A 6 -13.90 -1.56 2.30
CA ALA A 6 -14.34 -1.75 3.69
C ALA A 6 -13.75 -0.72 4.68
N TYR A 7 -12.68 -0.02 4.29
CA TYR A 7 -11.95 0.89 5.19
C TYR A 7 -11.87 2.33 4.69
N SER A 8 -12.17 2.62 3.42
CA SER A 8 -12.24 3.99 2.89
C SER A 8 -13.19 4.88 3.72
N ASP A 9 -14.41 4.41 3.97
CA ASP A 9 -15.41 5.15 4.77
C ASP A 9 -15.01 5.30 6.25
N ARG A 10 -13.97 4.58 6.69
CA ARG A 10 -13.43 4.62 8.05
C ARG A 10 -12.19 5.52 8.15
N GLY A 11 -11.80 6.17 7.05
CA GLY A 11 -10.68 7.10 7.00
C GLY A 11 -9.32 6.46 6.70
N VAL A 12 -9.30 5.25 6.12
CA VAL A 12 -8.07 4.64 5.60
C VAL A 12 -8.02 4.80 4.08
N GLU A 13 -6.92 5.35 3.59
CA GLU A 13 -6.61 5.37 2.16
C GLU A 13 -5.54 4.34 1.81
N PHE A 14 -5.63 3.79 0.59
CA PHE A 14 -4.65 2.87 0.04
C PHE A 14 -3.97 3.55 -1.14
N LEU A 15 -2.65 3.45 -1.22
CA LEU A 15 -1.85 3.97 -2.32
C LEU A 15 -0.89 2.87 -2.79
N GLY A 16 -1.03 2.46 -4.05
CA GLY A 16 -0.09 1.55 -4.69
C GLY A 16 1.08 2.32 -5.29
N ILE A 17 2.31 1.91 -5.01
CA ILE A 17 3.50 2.45 -5.67
C ILE A 17 4.13 1.34 -6.49
N ASN A 18 4.17 1.51 -7.80
CA ASN A 18 4.85 0.59 -8.72
C ASN A 18 6.35 0.92 -8.72
N ILE A 19 7.16 -0.02 -8.22
CA ILE A 19 8.61 0.10 -8.05
C ILE A 19 9.28 -1.12 -8.68
N PHE A 20 10.54 -0.98 -9.08
CA PHE A 20 11.36 -2.06 -9.66
C PHE A 20 10.68 -2.78 -10.84
N ASP A 21 9.85 -2.06 -11.60
CA ASP A 21 9.10 -2.56 -12.75
C ASP A 21 8.99 -1.46 -13.82
N GLU A 22 8.42 -1.78 -14.97
CA GLU A 22 8.09 -0.83 -16.03
C GLU A 22 6.70 -0.22 -15.81
N GLU A 23 6.54 1.06 -16.15
CA GLU A 23 5.26 1.77 -16.02
C GLU A 23 4.13 1.07 -16.80
N ALA A 24 4.44 0.55 -17.99
CA ALA A 24 3.48 -0.13 -18.85
C ALA A 24 2.92 -1.39 -18.20
N ASN A 25 3.75 -2.16 -17.48
CA ASN A 25 3.32 -3.37 -16.77
C ASN A 25 2.38 -3.01 -15.61
N GLY A 26 2.72 -1.99 -14.83
CA GLY A 26 1.86 -1.48 -13.76
C GLY A 26 0.51 -1.00 -14.28
N ARG A 27 0.48 -0.25 -15.40
CA ARG A 27 -0.77 0.20 -16.04
C ARG A 27 -1.65 -0.97 -16.48
N ARG A 28 -1.08 -2.01 -17.11
CA ARG A 28 -1.80 -3.23 -17.50
C ARG A 28 -2.35 -3.96 -16.28
N PHE A 29 -1.55 -4.12 -15.23
CA PHE A 29 -1.98 -4.77 -13.99
C PHE A 29 -3.19 -4.07 -13.36
N ILE A 30 -3.18 -2.73 -13.30
CA ILE A 30 -4.30 -1.93 -12.76
C ILE A 30 -5.58 -2.17 -13.56
N GLN A 31 -5.47 -2.20 -14.90
CA GLN A 31 -6.59 -2.44 -15.80
C GLN A 31 -7.15 -3.87 -15.63
N ASP A 32 -6.27 -4.88 -15.70
CA ASP A 32 -6.64 -6.29 -15.65
C ASP A 32 -7.23 -6.69 -14.30
N ARG A 33 -6.63 -6.21 -13.21
CA ARG A 33 -7.07 -6.53 -11.84
C ARG A 33 -8.15 -5.60 -11.31
N ARG A 34 -8.50 -4.54 -12.06
CA ARG A 34 -9.46 -3.50 -11.66
C ARG A 34 -9.14 -2.96 -10.27
N VAL A 35 -7.87 -2.58 -10.08
CA VAL A 35 -7.38 -2.08 -8.79
C VAL A 35 -8.24 -0.88 -8.37
N PRO A 36 -8.91 -0.95 -7.20
CA PRO A 36 -9.94 0.03 -6.86
C PRO A 36 -9.39 1.30 -6.18
N TYR A 37 -8.08 1.39 -5.96
CA TYR A 37 -7.42 2.47 -5.24
C TYR A 37 -6.37 3.16 -6.12
N PRO A 38 -5.99 4.41 -5.80
CA PRO A 38 -4.95 5.13 -6.54
C PRO A 38 -3.62 4.37 -6.56
N ALA A 39 -2.95 4.41 -7.71
CA ALA A 39 -1.61 3.87 -7.84
C ALA A 39 -0.75 4.78 -8.74
N GLY A 40 0.53 4.89 -8.40
CA GLY A 40 1.51 5.70 -9.14
C GLY A 40 2.75 4.89 -9.49
N PHE A 41 3.44 5.29 -10.55
CA PHE A 41 4.74 4.75 -10.93
C PHE A 41 5.86 5.57 -10.29
N ASP A 42 6.82 4.89 -9.65
CA ASP A 42 7.96 5.51 -9.01
C ASP A 42 9.12 5.64 -10.01
N GLU A 43 9.08 6.69 -10.80
CA GLU A 43 10.11 6.97 -11.80
C GLU A 43 11.50 7.08 -11.13
N GLY A 44 12.40 6.18 -11.52
CA GLY A 44 13.75 6.08 -10.95
C GLY A 44 13.81 5.48 -9.55
N ASN A 45 12.73 4.85 -9.05
CA ASN A 45 12.66 4.21 -7.73
C ASN A 45 13.00 5.15 -6.56
N ARG A 46 12.60 6.43 -6.67
CA ARG A 46 12.96 7.48 -5.70
C ARG A 46 12.18 7.32 -4.40
N VAL A 47 10.90 7.00 -4.47
CA VAL A 47 10.07 6.71 -3.28
C VAL A 47 10.56 5.44 -2.61
N ALA A 48 10.87 4.39 -3.38
CA ALA A 48 11.45 3.14 -2.87
C ALA A 48 12.74 3.39 -2.09
N ALA A 49 13.67 4.18 -2.65
CA ALA A 49 14.91 4.55 -2.00
C ALA A 49 14.67 5.37 -0.71
N LEU A 50 13.76 6.35 -0.76
CA LEU A 50 13.44 7.21 0.38
C LEU A 50 12.83 6.43 1.56
N TYR A 51 12.06 5.38 1.25
CA TYR A 51 11.44 4.50 2.24
C TYR A 51 12.30 3.26 2.59
N GLY A 52 13.49 3.12 2.00
CA GLY A 52 14.40 2.00 2.25
C GLY A 52 13.83 0.64 1.82
N VAL A 53 13.11 0.58 0.70
CA VAL A 53 12.51 -0.66 0.21
C VAL A 53 13.55 -1.52 -0.50
N GLU A 54 13.79 -2.72 0.03
CA GLU A 54 14.77 -3.68 -0.53
C GLU A 54 14.11 -4.75 -1.41
N GLY A 55 12.79 -4.92 -1.32
CA GLY A 55 12.07 -5.95 -2.07
C GLY A 55 10.56 -5.77 -2.08
N THR A 56 9.90 -6.42 -3.03
CA THR A 56 8.44 -6.41 -3.18
C THR A 56 7.83 -7.76 -2.78
N PRO A 57 6.59 -7.77 -2.26
CA PRO A 57 5.83 -6.60 -1.80
C PRO A 57 6.34 -6.09 -0.45
N THR A 58 6.29 -4.77 -0.24
CA THR A 58 6.50 -4.12 1.08
C THR A 58 5.37 -3.13 1.32
N SER A 59 4.73 -3.20 2.49
CA SER A 59 3.62 -2.32 2.89
C SER A 59 3.99 -1.48 4.10
N PHE A 60 3.70 -0.18 4.03
CA PHE A 60 3.84 0.77 5.14
C PHE A 60 2.45 1.17 5.65
N PHE A 61 2.28 1.18 6.96
CA PHE A 61 1.06 1.63 7.62
C PHE A 61 1.35 2.95 8.31
N ILE A 62 0.76 4.03 7.82
CA ILE A 62 1.08 5.41 8.22
C ILE A 62 -0.12 6.00 8.97
N THR A 63 0.11 6.48 10.19
CA THR A 63 -0.92 7.09 11.04
C THR A 63 -1.41 8.42 10.44
N ARG A 64 -2.54 8.93 10.95
CA ARG A 64 -3.06 10.25 10.57
C ARG A 64 -2.07 11.39 10.87
N SER A 65 -1.21 11.21 11.88
CA SER A 65 -0.12 12.12 12.22
C SER A 65 1.11 12.02 11.29
N GLY A 66 1.06 11.17 10.24
CA GLY A 66 2.13 11.01 9.26
C GLY A 66 3.29 10.12 9.74
N ARG A 67 3.09 9.34 10.80
CA ARG A 67 4.14 8.46 11.36
C ARG A 67 3.96 7.03 10.86
N VAL A 68 5.05 6.36 10.54
CA VAL A 68 5.02 4.92 10.24
C VAL A 68 4.73 4.15 11.53
N MET A 69 3.57 3.49 11.58
CA MET A 69 3.16 2.62 12.69
C MET A 69 3.73 1.20 12.51
N ALA A 70 3.75 0.69 11.29
CA ALA A 70 4.21 -0.66 10.98
C ALA A 70 4.75 -0.75 9.55
N ILE A 71 5.71 -1.65 9.35
CA ILE A 71 6.24 -2.05 8.05
C ILE A 71 6.05 -3.57 7.95
N LYS A 72 5.55 -4.03 6.80
CA LYS A 72 5.37 -5.45 6.49
C LYS A 72 6.07 -5.78 5.18
N VAL A 73 7.11 -6.59 5.28
CA VAL A 73 7.86 -7.12 4.13
C VAL A 73 7.31 -8.50 3.78
N GLY A 74 7.12 -8.76 2.49
CA GLY A 74 6.58 -10.01 1.98
C GLY A 74 5.05 -10.04 1.92
N ALA A 75 4.53 -11.16 1.43
CA ALA A 75 3.10 -11.37 1.29
C ALA A 75 2.39 -11.29 2.66
N MET A 76 1.19 -10.72 2.64
CA MET A 76 0.37 -10.53 3.84
C MET A 76 -1.00 -11.15 3.60
N ASP A 77 -1.46 -11.97 4.55
CA ASP A 77 -2.80 -12.54 4.50
C ASP A 77 -3.88 -11.52 4.93
N ALA A 78 -5.14 -11.87 4.68
CA ALA A 78 -6.27 -11.01 4.99
C ALA A 78 -6.47 -10.77 6.50
N VAL A 79 -6.06 -11.73 7.35
CA VAL A 79 -6.19 -11.63 8.81
C VAL A 79 -5.22 -10.58 9.33
N THR A 80 -3.94 -10.69 8.96
CA THR A 80 -2.86 -9.78 9.31
C THR A 80 -3.14 -8.37 8.79
N LEU A 81 -3.63 -8.24 7.54
CA LEU A 81 -4.03 -6.95 6.98
C LEU A 81 -5.12 -6.31 7.85
N ARG A 82 -6.21 -7.04 8.10
CA ARG A 82 -7.34 -6.56 8.90
C ARG A 82 -6.92 -6.12 10.29
N GLU A 83 -6.16 -6.96 11.00
CA GLU A 83 -5.68 -6.64 12.35
C GLU A 83 -4.78 -5.40 12.37
N THR A 84 -3.93 -5.23 11.36
CA THR A 84 -3.05 -4.07 11.26
C THR A 84 -3.84 -2.79 10.95
N LEU A 85 -4.87 -2.87 10.10
CA LEU A 85 -5.77 -1.75 9.80
C LEU A 85 -6.61 -1.33 11.02
N GLU A 86 -7.12 -2.29 11.79
CA GLU A 86 -7.84 -2.00 13.05
C GLU A 86 -6.95 -1.33 14.09
N ARG A 87 -5.67 -1.70 14.15
CA ARG A 87 -4.67 -1.01 14.97
C ARG A 87 -4.40 0.40 14.44
N LEU A 88 -4.28 0.56 13.12
CA LEU A 88 -4.04 1.85 12.48
C LEU A 88 -5.15 2.85 12.81
N LEU A 89 -6.42 2.43 12.74
CA LEU A 89 -7.57 3.27 13.07
C LEU A 89 -7.61 3.73 14.54
N LYS A 90 -6.94 2.99 15.43
CA LYS A 90 -6.83 3.34 16.86
C LYS A 90 -5.58 4.18 17.16
N ALA A 91 -4.62 4.24 16.25
CA ALA A 91 -3.40 5.02 16.41
C ALA A 91 -3.70 6.51 16.17
N LYS A 92 -3.13 7.38 17.02
CA LYS A 92 -3.29 8.84 16.94
C LYS A 92 -2.27 9.47 15.97
#